data_AF-A0AAN9YSW8-F1
#
_entry.id   AF-A0AAN9YSW8-F1
#
_cell.length_a   1.000
_cell.length_b   1.000
_cell.length_c   1.000
_cell.angle_alpha   90.00
_cell.angle_beta   90.00
_cell.angle_gamma   90.00
#
_symmetry.space_group_name_H-M   'P 1'
#
loop_
_entity.id
_entity.type
_entity.pdbx_description
1 polymer ?
#
loop_
_entity_poly.entity_id
_entity_poly.type
_entity_poly.pdbx_seq_one_letter_code
_entity_poly.pdbx_strand_id
1 'polypeptide(L)'
;MANSEISPQTAAITCAENVAVLSLLYPTSSPSSNIPADRHIQQTGYALPLDREKVLVGMLAYLAHTDDNPNTIPAICIEEVPKAACLRVLLAVNKAREESNKKILDNLQKRFDELFALLAKVDDGPSDIEESLSATIVSMCSSRILSRMRLIPNYKNQKKPPIKERLQVVINRLREVARTNPKTPELLISIESFTKEAESVIRLIDEWEKDQTPSHLKSLVHGVHTLWTSGKIHGELMNVPTDVLCPSSREALMDSLFKVARYREAAGLLYRTAKEFPLARRMQIMPIELPKHAFDKVPTDKMKVKNYLAV
;
A
#
# COMPACT_ATOMS: atom_id res chain seq x y z
N MET A 1 10.45 21.82 -45.06
CA MET A 1 9.09 21.28 -44.84
C MET A 1 8.99 20.91 -43.37
N ALA A 2 8.15 21.62 -42.63
CA ALA A 2 8.12 21.59 -41.16
C ALA A 2 7.37 20.34 -40.66
N ASN A 3 8.00 19.58 -39.77
CA ASN A 3 7.37 18.53 -39.00
C ASN A 3 6.42 19.18 -37.98
N SER A 4 5.12 19.02 -38.17
CA SER A 4 4.12 19.45 -37.18
C SER A 4 4.21 18.53 -35.96
N GLU A 5 4.72 19.06 -34.85
CA GLU A 5 4.63 18.41 -33.53
C GLU A 5 3.16 18.21 -33.18
N ILE A 6 2.75 16.95 -33.04
CA ILE A 6 1.39 16.58 -32.64
C ILE A 6 1.23 16.95 -31.17
N SER A 7 0.27 17.81 -30.87
CA SER A 7 -0.09 18.22 -29.50
C SER A 7 -0.36 16.99 -28.61
N PRO A 8 0.05 17.00 -27.32
CA PRO A 8 -0.22 15.91 -26.37
C PRO A 8 -1.71 15.56 -26.27
N GLN A 9 -2.60 16.53 -26.49
CA GLN A 9 -4.04 16.32 -26.50
C GLN A 9 -4.47 15.53 -27.72
N THR A 10 -3.91 15.83 -28.90
CA THR A 10 -4.18 15.10 -30.14
C THR A 10 -3.71 13.65 -30.03
N ALA A 11 -2.53 13.41 -29.43
CA ALA A 11 -2.03 12.06 -29.19
C ALA A 11 -2.94 11.24 -28.23
N ALA A 12 -3.48 11.88 -27.19
CA ALA A 12 -4.39 11.23 -26.26
C ALA A 12 -5.74 10.88 -26.90
N ILE A 13 -6.27 11.79 -27.74
CA ILE A 13 -7.51 11.57 -28.51
C ILE A 13 -7.32 10.42 -29.50
N THR A 14 -6.24 10.44 -30.29
CA THR A 14 -5.95 9.36 -31.24
C THR A 14 -5.74 8.01 -30.54
N CYS A 15 -5.15 8.00 -29.34
CA CYS A 15 -5.02 6.78 -28.54
C CYS A 15 -6.39 6.25 -28.10
N ALA A 16 -7.28 7.12 -27.61
CA ALA A 16 -8.63 6.73 -27.20
C ALA A 16 -9.46 6.22 -28.39
N GLU A 17 -9.37 6.87 -29.55
CA GLU A 17 -10.02 6.44 -30.79
C GLU A 17 -9.51 5.07 -31.25
N ASN A 18 -8.19 4.86 -31.24
CA ASN A 18 -7.60 3.57 -31.61
C ASN A 18 -8.03 2.46 -30.65
N VAL A 19 -8.10 2.74 -29.34
CA VAL A 19 -8.59 1.77 -28.34
C VAL A 19 -10.07 1.45 -28.56
N ALA A 20 -10.90 2.45 -28.88
CA ALA A 20 -12.32 2.25 -29.17
C ALA A 20 -12.56 1.48 -30.47
N VAL A 21 -11.79 1.74 -31.53
CA VAL A 21 -11.85 0.99 -32.78
C VAL A 21 -11.37 -0.45 -32.56
N LEU A 22 -10.28 -0.65 -31.82
CA LEU A 22 -9.78 -1.98 -31.48
C LEU A 22 -10.77 -2.77 -30.63
N SER A 23 -11.50 -2.15 -29.70
CA SER A 23 -12.50 -2.85 -28.88
C SER A 23 -13.75 -3.26 -29.66
N LEU A 24 -14.06 -2.56 -30.76
CA LEU A 24 -15.14 -2.91 -31.69
C LEU A 24 -14.72 -4.04 -32.66
N LEU A 25 -13.48 -4.02 -33.12
CA LEU A 25 -12.96 -4.99 -34.11
C LEU A 25 -12.45 -6.28 -33.47
N TYR A 26 -11.93 -6.18 -32.25
CA TYR A 26 -11.52 -7.30 -31.42
C TYR A 26 -12.28 -7.20 -30.11
N PRO A 27 -13.37 -7.97 -29.92
CA PRO A 27 -13.89 -8.21 -28.59
C PRO A 27 -12.70 -8.73 -27.81
N THR A 28 -12.18 -7.92 -26.88
CA THR A 28 -11.01 -8.32 -26.11
C THR A 28 -11.41 -9.60 -25.42
N SER A 29 -10.81 -10.71 -25.85
CA SER A 29 -10.92 -11.97 -25.12
C SER A 29 -10.61 -11.60 -23.68
N SER A 30 -11.54 -11.92 -22.77
CA SER A 30 -11.40 -11.64 -21.36
C SER A 30 -9.95 -11.92 -20.95
N PRO A 31 -9.31 -11.05 -20.14
CA PRO A 31 -7.92 -11.25 -19.74
C PRO A 31 -7.76 -12.71 -19.39
N SER A 32 -6.77 -13.38 -19.99
CA SER A 32 -6.60 -14.83 -19.84
C SER A 32 -6.69 -15.14 -18.35
N SER A 33 -7.83 -15.69 -17.94
CA SER A 33 -7.96 -16.17 -16.59
C SER A 33 -6.90 -17.24 -16.51
N ASN A 34 -5.99 -17.14 -15.54
CA ASN A 34 -5.27 -18.33 -15.15
C ASN A 34 -6.36 -19.31 -14.73
N ILE A 35 -6.77 -20.20 -15.65
CA ILE A 35 -7.51 -21.39 -15.28
C ILE A 35 -6.59 -21.96 -14.22
N PRO A 36 -6.99 -21.97 -12.93
CA PRO A 36 -6.19 -22.65 -11.94
C PRO A 36 -6.04 -24.01 -12.56
N ALA A 37 -4.80 -24.41 -12.92
CA ALA A 37 -4.57 -25.79 -13.28
C ALA A 37 -5.30 -26.55 -12.19
N ASP A 38 -6.21 -27.44 -12.59
CA ASP A 38 -7.07 -28.23 -11.70
C ASP A 38 -6.16 -29.20 -10.95
N ARG A 39 -5.26 -28.62 -10.16
CA ARG A 39 -4.65 -29.20 -9.01
C ARG A 39 -5.86 -29.21 -8.11
N HIS A 40 -6.50 -30.37 -8.06
CA HIS A 40 -6.91 -30.93 -6.80
C HIS A 40 -5.82 -30.58 -5.78
N ILE A 41 -5.92 -29.41 -5.15
CA ILE A 41 -5.21 -29.08 -3.94
C ILE A 41 -5.89 -30.03 -2.97
N GLN A 42 -5.38 -31.24 -2.91
CA GLN A 42 -5.65 -32.15 -1.84
C GLN A 42 -5.32 -31.34 -0.58
N GLN A 43 -6.35 -30.82 0.09
CA GLN A 43 -6.22 -30.07 1.34
C GLN A 43 -5.54 -30.92 2.43
N THR A 44 -5.39 -32.22 2.19
CA THR A 44 -4.57 -33.14 2.97
C THR A 44 -3.09 -32.82 2.79
N GLY A 45 -2.58 -31.85 3.56
CA GLY A 45 -1.14 -31.60 3.70
C GLY A 45 -0.71 -30.13 3.82
N TYR A 46 -1.60 -29.17 3.54
CA TYR A 46 -1.31 -27.74 3.71
C TYR A 46 -1.80 -27.26 5.07
N ALA A 47 -0.91 -26.67 5.87
CA ALA A 47 -1.29 -26.16 7.20
C ALA A 47 -1.81 -24.71 7.15
N LEU A 48 -1.49 -23.95 6.10
CA LEU A 48 -1.99 -22.58 5.93
C LEU A 48 -3.18 -22.53 4.95
N PRO A 49 -4.39 -22.11 5.39
CA PRO A 49 -5.53 -21.96 4.50
C PRO A 49 -5.28 -20.90 3.42
N LEU A 50 -5.77 -21.13 2.19
CA LEU A 50 -5.56 -20.22 1.06
C LEU A 50 -6.00 -18.77 1.33
N ASP A 51 -7.10 -18.56 2.05
CA ASP A 51 -7.54 -17.19 2.38
C ASP A 51 -6.60 -16.51 3.38
N ARG A 52 -5.97 -17.27 4.28
CA ARG A 52 -4.89 -16.76 5.14
C ARG A 52 -3.64 -16.46 4.34
N GLU A 53 -3.29 -17.31 3.38
CA GLU A 53 -2.18 -17.08 2.47
C GLU A 53 -2.36 -15.78 1.68
N LYS A 54 -3.53 -15.56 1.06
CA LYS A 54 -3.84 -14.32 0.32
C LYS A 54 -3.67 -13.07 1.18
N VAL A 55 -4.20 -13.11 2.40
CA VAL A 55 -4.11 -11.99 3.36
C VAL A 55 -2.65 -11.74 3.76
N LEU A 56 -1.89 -12.80 4.03
CA LEU A 56 -0.49 -12.71 4.41
C LEU A 56 0.38 -12.19 3.26
N VAL A 57 0.26 -12.77 2.05
CA VAL A 57 0.95 -12.31 0.82
C VAL A 57 0.64 -10.84 0.57
N GLY A 58 -0.63 -10.46 0.63
CA GLY A 58 -1.07 -9.07 0.42
C GLY A 58 -0.46 -8.11 1.44
N MET A 59 -0.29 -8.55 2.69
CA MET A 59 0.36 -7.74 3.72
C MET A 59 1.87 -7.64 3.51
N LEU A 60 2.57 -8.75 3.22
CA LEU A 60 4.00 -8.74 2.94
C LEU A 60 4.33 -7.91 1.69
N ALA A 61 3.52 -8.03 0.63
CA ALA A 61 3.64 -7.19 -0.56
C ALA A 61 3.46 -5.70 -0.25
N TYR A 62 2.52 -5.37 0.66
CA TYR A 62 2.32 -4.01 1.12
C TYR A 62 3.54 -3.44 1.87
N LEU A 63 4.17 -4.26 2.72
CA LEU A 63 5.37 -3.89 3.47
C LEU A 63 6.63 -3.82 2.60
N ALA A 64 6.75 -4.70 1.60
CA ALA A 64 7.88 -4.69 0.68
C ALA A 64 7.99 -3.37 -0.09
N HIS A 65 6.86 -2.69 -0.30
CA HIS A 65 6.77 -1.45 -1.07
C HIS A 65 7.22 -0.24 -0.23
N THR A 66 8.55 -0.09 -0.06
CA THR A 66 9.17 0.86 0.88
C THR A 66 9.37 2.29 0.36
N ASP A 67 9.18 2.54 -0.94
CA ASP A 67 9.30 3.88 -1.55
C ASP A 67 8.26 4.09 -2.66
N ASP A 68 8.20 5.28 -3.26
CA ASP A 68 7.25 5.64 -4.33
C ASP A 68 7.81 5.47 -5.75
N ASN A 69 9.00 4.88 -5.91
CA ASN A 69 9.66 4.82 -7.20
C ASN A 69 9.07 3.69 -8.08
N PRO A 70 8.54 4.00 -9.27
CA PRO A 70 7.93 3.00 -10.16
C PRO A 70 8.95 1.99 -10.72
N ASN A 71 10.24 2.26 -10.58
CA ASN A 71 11.32 1.37 -11.03
C ASN A 71 11.79 0.40 -9.93
N THR A 72 11.11 0.34 -8.78
CA THR A 72 11.48 -0.46 -7.60
C THR A 72 10.28 -1.16 -6.97
N ILE A 73 9.27 -1.49 -7.78
CA ILE A 73 8.07 -2.22 -7.42
C ILE A 73 8.44 -3.67 -7.05
N PRO A 74 8.22 -4.09 -5.80
CA PRO A 74 8.43 -5.45 -5.36
C PRO A 74 7.24 -6.35 -5.70
N ALA A 75 7.51 -7.63 -5.85
CA ALA A 75 6.53 -8.71 -5.94
C ALA A 75 6.85 -9.76 -4.87
N ILE A 76 5.82 -10.23 -4.18
CA ILE A 76 5.92 -11.25 -3.13
C ILE A 76 5.08 -12.47 -3.53
N CYS A 77 5.62 -13.65 -3.31
CA CYS A 77 4.90 -14.93 -3.34
C CYS A 77 5.21 -15.71 -2.06
N ILE A 78 4.29 -16.54 -1.59
CA ILE A 78 4.51 -17.42 -0.44
C ILE A 78 4.33 -18.87 -0.90
N GLU A 79 5.21 -19.75 -0.44
CA GLU A 79 5.18 -21.18 -0.69
C GLU A 79 5.33 -21.91 0.65
N GLU A 80 4.39 -22.80 0.98
CA GLU A 80 4.59 -23.75 2.07
C GLU A 80 5.59 -24.82 1.66
N VAL A 81 6.59 -25.10 2.51
CA VAL A 81 7.58 -26.14 2.28
C VAL A 81 7.34 -27.26 3.30
N PRO A 82 6.54 -28.30 2.99
CA PRO A 82 6.10 -29.29 3.97
C PRO A 82 7.25 -30.00 4.68
N LYS A 83 8.30 -30.35 3.93
CA LYS A 83 9.48 -31.06 4.48
C LYS A 83 10.26 -30.25 5.51
N ALA A 84 10.27 -28.92 5.37
CA ALA A 84 10.96 -28.01 6.27
C ALA A 84 10.03 -27.38 7.31
N ALA A 85 8.71 -27.64 7.20
CA ALA A 85 7.65 -27.03 7.98
C ALA A 85 7.84 -25.50 8.11
N CYS A 86 8.10 -24.84 6.98
CA CYS A 86 8.37 -23.41 6.90
C CYS A 86 7.56 -22.75 5.78
N LEU A 87 7.42 -21.42 5.85
CA LEU A 87 6.90 -20.61 4.75
C LEU A 87 8.06 -19.91 4.05
N ARG A 88 8.24 -20.20 2.76
CA ARG A 88 9.20 -19.50 1.92
C ARG A 88 8.52 -18.29 1.30
N VAL A 89 9.09 -17.12 1.50
CA VAL A 89 8.61 -15.85 0.94
C VAL A 89 9.53 -15.48 -0.21
N LEU A 90 9.07 -15.63 -1.44
CA LEU A 90 9.82 -15.26 -2.63
C LEU A 90 9.67 -13.75 -2.87
N LEU A 91 10.78 -13.03 -2.99
CA LEU A 91 10.80 -11.59 -3.24
C LEU A 91 11.51 -11.29 -4.55
N ALA A 92 10.81 -10.63 -5.47
CA ALA A 92 11.40 -10.05 -6.67
C ALA A 92 11.16 -8.54 -6.69
N VAL A 93 12.01 -7.79 -7.40
CA VAL A 93 11.83 -6.35 -7.59
C VAL A 93 11.98 -6.05 -9.08
N ASN A 94 11.09 -5.25 -9.65
CA ASN A 94 11.28 -4.81 -11.03
C ASN A 94 12.57 -3.97 -11.14
N LYS A 95 13.28 -4.12 -12.25
CA LYS A 95 14.53 -3.39 -12.48
C LYS A 95 14.40 -2.54 -13.73
N ALA A 96 14.98 -1.35 -13.70
CA ALA A 96 15.16 -0.54 -14.91
C ALA A 96 16.33 -1.06 -15.76
N ARG A 97 17.35 -1.65 -15.13
CA ARG A 97 18.56 -2.26 -15.71
C ARG A 97 19.04 -3.44 -14.84
N GLU A 98 19.77 -4.40 -15.41
CA GLU A 98 20.24 -5.62 -14.72
C GLU A 98 20.96 -5.36 -13.39
N GLU A 99 21.87 -4.39 -13.38
CA GLU A 99 22.69 -3.98 -12.23
C GLU A 99 21.95 -3.03 -11.27
N SER A 100 20.86 -2.41 -11.75
CA SER A 100 20.04 -1.55 -10.89
C SER A 100 19.29 -2.42 -9.88
N ASN A 101 19.21 -1.94 -8.64
CA ASN A 101 18.33 -2.47 -7.59
C ASN A 101 18.77 -3.78 -6.89
N LYS A 102 19.96 -4.35 -7.15
CA LYS A 102 20.49 -5.45 -6.29
C LYS A 102 20.60 -5.02 -4.82
N LYS A 103 21.14 -3.83 -4.59
CA LYS A 103 21.19 -3.19 -3.26
C LYS A 103 19.81 -3.03 -2.61
N ILE A 104 18.76 -2.83 -3.40
CA ILE A 104 17.38 -2.69 -2.90
C ILE A 104 16.85 -4.05 -2.47
N LEU A 105 17.07 -5.07 -3.30
CA LEU A 105 16.70 -6.45 -2.99
C LEU A 105 17.40 -6.95 -1.72
N ASP A 106 18.72 -6.72 -1.60
CA ASP A 106 19.50 -7.09 -0.41
C ASP A 106 19.02 -6.35 0.86
N ASN A 107 18.71 -5.05 0.73
CA ASN A 107 18.18 -4.25 1.84
C ASN A 107 16.78 -4.72 2.26
N LEU A 108 15.89 -5.01 1.30
CA LEU A 108 14.56 -5.56 1.59
C LEU A 108 14.68 -6.93 2.25
N GLN A 109 15.56 -7.80 1.74
CA GLN A 109 15.83 -9.10 2.34
C GLN A 109 16.22 -8.95 3.82
N LYS A 110 17.22 -8.12 4.11
CA LYS A 110 17.66 -7.86 5.49
C LYS A 110 16.53 -7.39 6.39
N ARG A 111 15.69 -6.46 5.92
CA ARG A 111 14.56 -5.93 6.70
C ARG A 111 13.48 -6.99 6.96
N PHE A 112 13.23 -7.87 6.00
CA PHE A 112 12.32 -9.00 6.19
C PHE A 112 12.92 -10.06 7.12
N ASP A 113 14.22 -10.34 7.05
CA ASP A 113 14.91 -11.23 7.99
C ASP A 113 14.79 -10.73 9.43
N GLU A 114 14.98 -9.42 9.66
CA GLU A 114 14.77 -8.79 10.98
C GLU A 114 13.33 -8.97 11.48
N LEU A 115 12.34 -8.82 10.59
CA LEU A 115 10.92 -9.01 10.91
C LEU A 115 10.60 -10.49 11.20
N PHE A 116 11.11 -11.43 10.41
CA PHE A 116 10.86 -12.86 10.60
C PHE A 116 11.57 -13.40 11.84
N ALA A 117 12.74 -12.85 12.20
CA ALA A 117 13.42 -13.16 13.46
C ALA A 117 12.60 -12.77 14.70
N LEU A 118 11.75 -11.73 14.61
CA LEU A 118 10.80 -11.39 15.66
C LEU A 118 9.64 -12.40 15.72
N LEU A 119 9.09 -12.80 14.56
CA LEU A 119 8.00 -13.78 14.48
C LEU A 119 8.42 -15.16 15.01
N ALA A 120 9.67 -15.55 14.82
CA ALA A 120 10.23 -16.79 15.34
C ALA A 120 10.16 -16.90 16.88
N LYS A 121 10.08 -15.76 17.58
CA LYS A 121 10.07 -15.68 19.05
C LYS A 121 8.67 -15.64 19.67
N VAL A 122 7.60 -15.78 18.88
CA VAL A 122 6.22 -15.56 19.35
C VAL A 122 5.78 -16.49 20.50
N ASP A 123 6.31 -17.71 20.58
CA ASP A 123 5.98 -18.65 21.66
C ASP A 123 6.80 -18.44 22.94
N ASP A 124 8.09 -18.13 22.81
CA ASP A 124 9.05 -18.07 23.92
C ASP A 124 9.35 -16.64 24.38
N GLY A 125 8.84 -15.64 23.66
CA GLY A 125 9.31 -14.28 23.77
C GLY A 125 8.51 -13.40 24.74
N PRO A 126 9.03 -12.20 25.00
CA PRO A 126 8.41 -11.22 25.89
C PRO A 126 7.03 -10.78 25.38
N SER A 127 6.20 -10.26 26.29
CA SER A 127 4.84 -9.77 25.99
C SER A 127 4.78 -8.62 24.96
N ASP A 128 5.92 -8.10 24.49
CA ASP A 128 6.06 -6.90 23.67
C ASP A 128 6.46 -7.17 22.21
N ILE A 129 6.41 -8.43 21.73
CA ILE A 129 6.77 -8.77 20.35
C ILE A 129 5.94 -7.98 19.33
N GLU A 130 4.63 -7.81 19.56
CA GLU A 130 3.78 -7.02 18.66
C GLU A 130 4.24 -5.55 18.58
N GLU A 131 4.68 -5.00 19.72
CA GLU A 131 5.17 -3.63 19.82
C GLU A 131 6.54 -3.45 19.14
N SER A 132 7.39 -4.48 19.23
CA SER A 132 8.64 -4.60 18.49
C SER A 132 8.42 -4.73 16.98
N LEU A 133 7.47 -5.58 16.56
CA LEU A 133 7.05 -5.73 15.16
C LEU A 133 6.55 -4.40 14.60
N SER A 134 5.74 -3.67 15.36
CA SER A 134 5.26 -2.35 14.97
C SER A 134 6.42 -1.37 14.78
N ALA A 135 7.41 -1.36 15.66
CA ALA A 135 8.59 -0.49 15.52
C ALA A 135 9.41 -0.86 14.27
N THR A 136 9.68 -2.15 14.05
CA THR A 136 10.43 -2.65 12.89
C THR A 136 9.71 -2.30 11.57
N ILE A 137 8.39 -2.51 11.50
CA ILE A 137 7.58 -2.19 10.32
C ILE A 137 7.62 -0.68 10.01
N VAL A 138 7.45 0.17 11.03
CA VAL A 138 7.49 1.63 10.84
C VAL A 138 8.88 2.09 10.39
N SER A 139 9.94 1.54 10.98
CA SER A 139 11.32 1.82 10.56
C SER A 139 11.55 1.42 9.10
N MET A 140 11.21 0.18 8.75
CA MET A 140 11.31 -0.39 7.40
C MET A 140 10.57 0.43 6.35
N CYS A 141 9.39 0.96 6.70
CA CYS A 141 8.49 1.63 5.77
C CYS A 141 8.46 3.16 5.91
N SER A 142 9.35 3.75 6.70
CA SER A 142 9.36 5.16 7.07
C SER A 142 9.21 6.11 5.88
N SER A 143 10.05 5.99 4.85
CA SER A 143 9.97 6.80 3.63
C SER A 143 8.58 6.73 2.96
N ARG A 144 8.03 5.52 2.79
CA ARG A 144 6.69 5.33 2.22
C ARG A 144 5.58 5.91 3.11
N ILE A 145 5.67 5.75 4.42
CA ILE A 145 4.72 6.33 5.39
C ILE A 145 4.70 7.85 5.22
N LEU A 146 5.87 8.48 5.29
CA LEU A 146 6.01 9.93 5.19
C LEU A 146 5.51 10.48 3.84
N SER A 147 5.82 9.77 2.74
CA SER A 147 5.30 10.15 1.43
C SER A 147 3.77 10.04 1.37
N ARG A 148 3.18 8.96 1.91
CA ARG A 148 1.71 8.77 1.96
C ARG A 148 1.00 9.85 2.78
N MET A 149 1.69 10.36 3.80
CA MET A 149 1.23 11.51 4.61
C MET A 149 1.51 12.87 3.96
N ARG A 150 2.36 12.89 2.91
CA ARG A 150 2.90 14.09 2.24
C ARG A 150 3.71 14.98 3.18
N LEU A 151 4.41 14.38 4.13
CA LEU A 151 5.40 15.04 4.96
C LEU A 151 6.76 15.14 4.26
N ILE A 152 6.98 14.28 3.26
CA ILE A 152 8.10 14.38 2.31
C ILE A 152 7.56 14.34 0.86
N PRO A 153 8.32 14.83 -0.13
CA PRO A 153 7.95 14.73 -1.53
C PRO A 153 7.78 13.28 -1.97
N ASN A 154 6.79 13.02 -2.83
CA ASN A 154 6.65 11.73 -3.51
C ASN A 154 7.52 11.69 -4.77
N TYR A 155 7.69 10.52 -5.39
CA TYR A 155 8.47 10.37 -6.62
C TYR A 155 8.04 11.33 -7.74
N LYS A 156 6.74 11.66 -7.82
CA LYS A 156 6.17 12.57 -8.83
C LYS A 156 6.25 14.05 -8.42
N ASN A 157 6.80 14.38 -7.25
CA ASN A 157 6.83 15.72 -6.64
C ASN A 157 5.49 16.47 -6.72
N GLN A 158 4.38 15.75 -6.50
CA GLN A 158 3.04 16.36 -6.58
C GLN A 158 2.81 17.33 -5.41
N LYS A 159 2.40 18.56 -5.71
CA LYS A 159 2.00 19.59 -4.74
C LYS A 159 0.61 19.32 -4.14
N LYS A 160 0.42 18.17 -3.50
CA LYS A 160 -0.81 17.84 -2.76
C LYS A 160 -0.66 18.25 -1.30
N PRO A 161 -1.73 18.76 -0.65
CA PRO A 161 -1.66 19.18 0.74
C PRO A 161 -1.36 17.99 1.67
N PRO A 162 -0.54 18.19 2.72
CA PRO A 162 -0.36 17.27 3.84
C PRO A 162 -1.67 16.74 4.43
N ILE A 163 -1.61 15.56 5.05
CA ILE A 163 -2.75 15.04 5.84
C ILE A 163 -3.15 16.06 6.92
N LYS A 164 -2.18 16.70 7.57
CA LYS A 164 -2.38 17.73 8.60
C LYS A 164 -3.33 18.85 8.15
N GLU A 165 -3.04 19.48 7.01
CA GLU A 165 -3.87 20.55 6.46
C GLU A 165 -5.29 20.07 6.14
N ARG A 166 -5.41 18.88 5.52
CA ARG A 166 -6.70 18.29 5.17
C ARG A 166 -7.54 17.98 6.41
N LEU A 167 -6.93 17.44 7.47
CA LEU A 167 -7.60 17.20 8.76
C LEU A 167 -8.04 18.51 9.41
N GLN A 168 -7.20 19.54 9.38
CA GLN A 168 -7.52 20.85 9.96
C GLN A 168 -8.75 21.49 9.29
N VAL A 169 -8.83 21.41 7.95
CA VAL A 169 -10.00 21.89 7.19
C VAL A 169 -11.27 21.15 7.63
N VAL A 170 -11.20 19.82 7.76
CA VAL A 170 -12.35 19.01 8.20
C VAL A 170 -12.77 19.38 9.62
N ILE A 171 -11.83 19.46 10.56
CA ILE A 171 -12.09 19.84 11.96
C ILE A 171 -12.79 21.20 12.06
N ASN A 172 -12.25 22.21 11.38
CA ASN A 172 -12.81 23.57 11.44
C ASN A 172 -14.26 23.59 10.95
N ARG A 173 -14.57 22.79 9.93
CA ARG A 173 -15.89 22.75 9.30
C ARG A 173 -16.89 21.94 10.10
N LEU A 174 -16.48 20.81 10.68
CA LEU A 174 -17.34 20.07 11.61
C LEU A 174 -17.68 20.91 12.85
N ARG A 175 -16.75 21.74 13.33
CA ARG A 175 -17.02 22.70 14.41
C ARG A 175 -18.02 23.78 14.03
N GLU A 176 -17.95 24.30 12.81
CA GLU A 176 -18.96 25.24 12.30
C GLU A 176 -20.33 24.59 12.19
N VAL A 177 -20.42 23.36 11.65
CA VAL A 177 -21.67 22.58 11.59
C VAL A 177 -22.25 22.38 12.99
N ALA A 178 -21.42 21.99 13.97
CA ALA A 178 -21.85 21.81 15.35
C ALA A 178 -22.38 23.10 16.02
N ARG A 179 -21.88 24.27 15.62
CA ARG A 179 -22.33 25.58 16.15
C ARG A 179 -23.58 26.11 15.45
N THR A 180 -23.68 25.90 14.14
CA THR A 180 -24.71 26.55 13.30
C THR A 180 -25.97 25.73 13.13
N ASN A 181 -25.90 24.43 13.36
CA ASN A 181 -27.03 23.54 13.15
C ASN A 181 -27.13 22.59 14.35
N PRO A 182 -28.04 22.85 15.31
CA PRO A 182 -28.25 21.97 16.45
C PRO A 182 -28.95 20.69 15.95
N LYS A 183 -28.15 19.82 15.34
CA LYS A 183 -28.53 18.45 15.02
C LYS A 183 -28.60 17.64 16.33
N THR A 184 -29.03 16.38 16.23
CA THR A 184 -29.27 15.52 17.38
C THR A 184 -28.03 15.40 18.31
N PRO A 185 -28.21 15.24 19.63
CA PRO A 185 -27.10 15.13 20.59
C PRO A 185 -26.05 14.06 20.20
N GLU A 186 -26.48 12.97 19.58
CA GLU A 186 -25.59 11.87 19.16
C GLU A 186 -24.59 12.32 18.09
N LEU A 187 -25.01 13.19 17.16
CA LEU A 187 -24.12 13.70 16.13
C LEU A 187 -23.09 14.67 16.72
N LEU A 188 -23.49 15.50 17.69
CA LEU A 188 -22.55 16.42 18.36
C LEU A 188 -21.47 15.63 19.11
N ILE A 189 -21.84 14.56 19.82
CA ILE A 189 -20.90 13.65 20.48
C ILE A 189 -19.96 12.99 19.47
N SER A 190 -20.49 12.54 18.32
CA SER A 190 -19.69 11.93 17.25
C SER A 190 -18.67 12.91 16.66
N ILE A 191 -19.11 14.14 16.34
CA ILE A 191 -18.25 15.22 15.84
C ILE A 191 -17.15 15.58 16.84
N GLU A 192 -17.51 15.74 18.12
CA GLU A 192 -16.55 16.11 19.16
C GLU A 192 -15.49 15.02 19.33
N SER A 193 -15.92 13.76 19.40
CA SER A 193 -15.02 12.62 19.51
C SER A 193 -14.09 12.50 18.30
N PHE A 194 -14.62 12.63 17.07
CA PHE A 194 -13.80 12.62 15.86
C PHE A 194 -12.79 13.77 15.85
N THR A 195 -13.24 14.97 16.20
CA THR A 195 -12.39 16.17 16.24
C THR A 195 -11.22 15.97 17.20
N LYS A 196 -11.49 15.44 18.39
CA LYS A 196 -10.46 15.16 19.40
C LYS A 196 -9.43 14.13 18.91
N GLU A 197 -9.87 13.06 18.26
CA GLU A 197 -8.98 12.04 17.68
C GLU A 197 -8.13 12.64 16.54
N ALA A 198 -8.74 13.42 15.65
CA ALA A 198 -8.04 14.08 14.54
C ALA A 198 -7.03 15.14 15.01
N GLU A 199 -7.35 15.90 16.06
CA GLU A 199 -6.41 16.84 16.69
C GLU A 199 -5.24 16.12 17.36
N SER A 200 -5.47 14.96 17.96
CA SER A 200 -4.37 14.14 18.48
C SER A 200 -3.43 13.69 17.37
N VAL A 201 -3.94 13.37 16.17
CA VAL A 201 -3.11 13.05 15.00
C VAL A 201 -2.31 14.28 14.55
N ILE A 202 -2.91 15.46 14.50
CA ILE A 202 -2.20 16.71 14.15
C ILE A 202 -1.06 16.97 15.14
N ARG A 203 -1.31 16.84 16.44
CA ARG A 203 -0.27 16.99 17.47
C ARG A 203 0.88 16.00 17.29
N LEU A 204 0.58 14.73 16.98
CA LEU A 204 1.60 13.72 16.70
C LEU A 204 2.42 14.03 15.44
N ILE A 205 1.80 14.68 14.44
CA ILE A 205 2.53 15.20 13.27
C ILE A 205 3.49 16.32 13.72
N ASP A 206 3.04 17.27 14.55
CA ASP A 206 3.87 18.36 15.05
C ASP A 206 5.08 17.84 15.86
N GLU A 207 4.84 16.88 16.75
CA GLU A 207 5.89 16.22 17.55
C GLU A 207 6.90 15.48 16.67
N TRP A 208 6.43 14.83 15.59
CA TRP A 208 7.32 14.20 14.62
C TRP A 208 8.07 15.24 13.77
N GLU A 209 7.43 16.30 13.30
CA GLU A 209 8.08 17.34 12.49
C GLU A 209 9.22 18.03 13.25
N LYS A 210 9.08 18.15 14.58
CA LYS A 210 10.06 18.75 15.48
C LYS A 210 11.31 17.88 15.68
N ASP A 211 11.13 16.61 16.07
CA ASP A 211 12.24 15.76 16.53
C ASP A 211 12.61 14.63 15.53
N GLN A 212 11.72 14.32 14.58
CA GLN A 212 11.88 13.35 13.48
C GLN A 212 12.39 11.96 13.90
N THR A 213 12.04 11.52 15.11
CA THR A 213 12.50 10.24 15.66
C THR A 213 11.64 9.06 15.19
N PRO A 214 12.20 7.84 15.13
CA PRO A 214 11.44 6.63 14.83
C PRO A 214 10.29 6.36 15.83
N SER A 215 10.48 6.73 17.10
CA SER A 215 9.45 6.59 18.13
C SER A 215 8.26 7.52 17.87
N HIS A 216 8.49 8.79 17.51
CA HIS A 216 7.41 9.71 17.16
C HIS A 216 6.67 9.26 15.90
N LEU A 217 7.38 8.75 14.89
CA LEU A 217 6.73 8.21 13.68
C LEU A 217 5.84 7.01 14.01
N LYS A 218 6.30 6.14 14.91
CA LYS A 218 5.51 4.99 15.38
C LYS A 218 4.26 5.45 16.14
N SER A 219 4.39 6.41 17.06
CA SER A 219 3.25 7.00 17.77
C SER A 219 2.25 7.65 16.80
N LEU A 220 2.75 8.33 15.77
CA LEU A 220 1.93 8.91 14.72
C LEU A 220 1.14 7.86 13.92
N VAL A 221 1.81 6.79 13.48
CA VAL A 221 1.14 5.67 12.79
C VAL A 221 0.08 5.02 13.68
N HIS A 222 0.35 4.86 14.97
CA HIS A 222 -0.63 4.38 15.94
C HIS A 222 -1.83 5.34 16.08
N GLY A 223 -1.60 6.65 16.21
CA GLY A 223 -2.66 7.65 16.28
C GLY A 223 -3.55 7.65 15.02
N VAL A 224 -2.96 7.53 13.84
CA VAL A 224 -3.71 7.40 12.58
C VAL A 224 -4.54 6.12 12.55
N HIS A 225 -3.99 5.00 13.04
CA HIS A 225 -4.73 3.74 13.14
C HIS A 225 -5.93 3.84 14.10
N THR A 226 -5.77 4.51 15.24
CA THR A 226 -6.88 4.74 16.19
C THR A 226 -7.98 5.60 15.56
N LEU A 227 -7.61 6.69 14.87
CA LEU A 227 -8.57 7.52 14.13
C LEU A 227 -9.28 6.74 13.02
N TRP A 228 -8.57 5.85 12.32
CA TRP A 228 -9.14 5.02 11.27
C TRP A 228 -10.13 3.97 11.79
N THR A 229 -9.75 3.26 12.85
CA THR A 229 -10.54 2.18 13.43
C THR A 229 -11.75 2.64 14.22
N SER A 230 -11.83 3.93 14.61
CA SER A 230 -13.03 4.47 15.24
C SER A 230 -14.26 4.45 14.32
N GLY A 231 -14.08 4.23 13.01
CA GLY A 231 -15.16 4.07 12.02
C GLY A 231 -15.92 5.36 11.69
N LYS A 232 -15.61 6.45 12.40
CA LYS A 232 -16.28 7.75 12.30
C LYS A 232 -15.91 8.52 11.05
N ILE A 233 -14.71 8.29 10.50
CA ILE A 233 -14.18 9.02 9.33
C ILE A 233 -15.20 9.09 8.18
N HIS A 234 -15.81 7.97 7.82
CA HIS A 234 -16.72 7.96 6.67
C HIS A 234 -17.97 8.81 6.95
N GLY A 235 -18.61 8.63 8.11
CA GLY A 235 -19.80 9.40 8.49
C GLY A 235 -19.50 10.89 8.60
N GLU A 236 -18.40 11.26 9.25
CA GLU A 236 -18.06 12.66 9.48
C GLU A 236 -17.60 13.39 8.23
N LEU A 237 -16.87 12.72 7.32
CA LEU A 237 -16.49 13.35 6.05
C LEU A 237 -17.68 13.63 5.14
N MET A 238 -18.77 12.85 5.25
CA MET A 238 -20.00 13.10 4.49
C MET A 238 -20.81 14.27 5.05
N ASN A 239 -20.59 14.65 6.31
CA ASN A 239 -21.18 15.85 6.91
C ASN A 239 -20.52 17.15 6.43
N VAL A 240 -19.32 17.08 5.84
CA VAL A 240 -18.62 18.26 5.31
C VAL A 240 -19.20 18.60 3.93
N PRO A 241 -19.64 19.82 3.66
CA PRO A 241 -20.14 20.23 2.34
C PRO A 241 -19.12 20.04 1.20
N THR A 242 -19.60 19.82 -0.03
CA THR A 242 -18.77 19.44 -1.20
C THR A 242 -18.02 20.62 -1.82
N ASP A 243 -18.53 21.83 -1.65
CA ASP A 243 -17.87 23.09 -1.96
C ASP A 243 -16.62 23.32 -1.10
N VAL A 244 -16.61 22.77 0.11
CA VAL A 244 -15.49 22.89 1.06
C VAL A 244 -14.46 21.77 0.85
N LEU A 245 -14.94 20.54 0.74
CA LEU A 245 -14.08 19.38 0.52
C LEU A 245 -14.69 18.55 -0.61
N CYS A 246 -14.14 18.73 -1.81
CA CYS A 246 -14.63 18.02 -2.98
C CYS A 246 -14.46 16.49 -2.81
N PRO A 247 -15.27 15.67 -3.52
CA PRO A 247 -15.34 14.23 -3.25
C PRO A 247 -14.00 13.52 -3.43
N SER A 248 -13.22 13.95 -4.43
CA SER A 248 -11.87 13.43 -4.69
C SER A 248 -10.88 13.74 -3.57
N SER A 249 -11.04 14.88 -2.89
CA SER A 249 -10.21 15.23 -1.74
C SER A 249 -10.59 14.45 -0.48
N ARG A 250 -11.88 14.16 -0.28
CA ARG A 250 -12.36 13.26 0.78
C ARG A 250 -11.79 11.86 0.59
N GLU A 251 -11.94 11.31 -0.61
CA GLU A 251 -11.42 9.99 -0.95
C GLU A 251 -9.90 9.93 -0.79
N ALA A 252 -9.17 10.95 -1.25
CA ALA A 252 -7.73 11.03 -1.08
C ALA A 252 -7.27 11.15 0.38
N LEU A 253 -8.08 11.75 1.27
CA LEU A 253 -7.80 11.78 2.71
C LEU A 253 -8.04 10.40 3.32
N MET A 254 -9.18 9.78 3.02
CA MET A 254 -9.52 8.44 3.49
C MET A 254 -8.48 7.41 3.05
N ASP A 255 -8.11 7.42 1.76
CA ASP A 255 -7.11 6.52 1.20
C ASP A 255 -5.74 6.70 1.85
N SER A 256 -5.34 7.95 2.11
CA SER A 256 -4.11 8.27 2.85
C SER A 256 -4.16 7.70 4.28
N LEU A 257 -5.24 7.94 5.03
CA LEU A 257 -5.40 7.46 6.41
C LEU A 257 -5.44 5.93 6.46
N PHE A 258 -6.24 5.30 5.60
CA PHE A 258 -6.31 3.85 5.46
C PHE A 258 -4.94 3.24 5.23
N LYS A 259 -4.19 3.74 4.22
CA LYS A 259 -2.85 3.24 3.91
C LYS A 259 -1.90 3.40 5.11
N VAL A 260 -1.94 4.52 5.82
CA VAL A 260 -1.06 4.69 6.99
C VAL A 260 -1.48 3.76 8.14
N ALA A 261 -2.78 3.62 8.41
CA ALA A 261 -3.30 2.72 9.44
C ALA A 261 -2.91 1.26 9.22
N ARG A 262 -2.84 0.82 7.95
CA ARG A 262 -2.43 -0.54 7.58
C ARG A 262 -1.07 -0.98 8.11
N TYR A 263 -0.15 -0.06 8.40
CA TYR A 263 1.15 -0.43 8.98
C TYR A 263 1.04 -0.93 10.42
N ARG A 264 0.11 -0.36 11.22
CA ARG A 264 -0.17 -0.88 12.57
C ARG A 264 -0.95 -2.18 12.51
N GLU A 265 -1.88 -2.30 11.55
CA GLU A 265 -2.63 -3.54 11.29
C GLU A 265 -1.71 -4.69 10.88
N ALA A 266 -0.66 -4.39 10.11
CA ALA A 266 0.34 -5.36 9.68
C ALA A 266 1.00 -6.06 10.87
N ALA A 267 1.43 -5.31 11.89
CA ALA A 267 2.04 -5.87 13.08
C ALA A 267 1.11 -6.88 13.79
N GLY A 268 -0.14 -6.49 14.03
CA GLY A 268 -1.12 -7.36 14.69
C GLY A 268 -1.56 -8.55 13.83
N LEU A 269 -1.61 -8.40 12.50
CA LEU A 269 -1.90 -9.51 11.59
C LEU A 269 -0.76 -10.51 11.56
N LEU A 270 0.48 -10.06 11.44
CA LEU A 270 1.66 -10.92 11.42
C LEU A 270 1.83 -11.64 12.76
N TYR A 271 1.67 -10.94 13.89
CA TYR A 271 1.71 -11.53 15.22
C TYR A 271 0.65 -12.62 15.41
N ARG A 272 -0.62 -12.33 15.07
CA ARG A 272 -1.70 -13.33 15.15
C ARG A 272 -1.47 -14.51 14.22
N THR A 273 -1.00 -14.27 13.00
CA THR A 273 -0.68 -15.34 12.04
C THR A 273 0.42 -16.24 12.57
N ALA A 274 1.49 -15.66 13.14
CA ALA A 274 2.56 -16.44 13.76
C ALA A 274 2.09 -17.21 14.99
N LYS A 275 1.15 -16.67 15.78
CA LYS A 275 0.56 -17.36 16.94
C LYS A 275 -0.31 -18.55 16.53
N GLU A 276 -1.10 -18.39 15.46
CA GLU A 276 -2.04 -19.39 14.96
C GLU A 276 -1.33 -20.49 14.14
N PHE A 277 -0.32 -20.12 13.34
CA PHE A 277 0.34 -21.03 12.39
C PHE A 277 1.84 -21.15 12.68
N PRO A 278 2.34 -22.30 13.19
CA PRO A 278 3.77 -22.50 13.49
C PRO A 278 4.69 -22.33 12.27
N LEU A 279 4.18 -22.55 11.06
CA LEU A 279 4.92 -22.32 9.81
C LEU A 279 5.30 -20.83 9.64
N ALA A 280 4.44 -19.91 10.10
CA ALA A 280 4.66 -18.47 10.01
C ALA A 280 5.76 -17.97 10.95
N ARG A 281 6.07 -18.71 12.03
CA ARG A 281 7.24 -18.47 12.89
C ARG A 281 8.54 -18.83 12.20
N ARG A 282 8.48 -19.70 11.18
CA ARG A 282 9.61 -20.18 10.40
C ARG A 282 9.63 -19.57 9.00
N MET A 283 9.17 -18.32 8.84
CA MET A 283 9.25 -17.64 7.55
C MET A 283 10.71 -17.41 7.13
N GLN A 284 10.98 -17.61 5.83
CA GLN A 284 12.28 -17.35 5.23
C GLN A 284 12.11 -16.53 3.96
N ILE A 285 12.77 -15.38 3.88
CA ILE A 285 12.77 -14.55 2.67
C ILE A 285 13.79 -15.12 1.68
N MET A 286 13.40 -15.23 0.42
CA MET A 286 14.26 -15.70 -0.67
C MET A 286 14.21 -14.67 -1.80
N PRO A 287 15.29 -13.88 -1.99
CA PRO A 287 15.38 -12.97 -3.12
C PRO A 287 15.47 -13.76 -4.44
N ILE A 288 14.69 -13.35 -5.43
CA ILE A 288 14.67 -13.93 -6.76
C ILE A 288 15.26 -12.94 -7.75
N GLU A 289 16.38 -13.33 -8.37
CA GLU A 289 16.94 -12.61 -9.50
C GLU A 289 16.20 -13.03 -10.77
N LEU A 290 15.43 -12.10 -11.33
CA LEU A 290 14.76 -12.34 -12.61
C LEU A 290 15.81 -12.44 -13.74
N PRO A 291 15.59 -13.30 -14.74
CA PRO A 291 16.51 -13.46 -15.85
C PRO A 291 16.56 -12.21 -16.73
N LYS A 292 17.67 -12.00 -17.45
CA LYS A 292 17.92 -10.78 -18.25
C LYS A 292 16.76 -10.43 -19.20
N HIS A 293 16.21 -11.43 -19.87
CA HIS A 293 15.12 -11.25 -20.84
C HIS A 293 13.82 -10.72 -20.22
N ALA A 294 13.62 -10.85 -18.90
CA ALA A 294 12.48 -10.26 -18.20
C ALA A 294 12.53 -8.72 -18.16
N PHE A 295 13.68 -8.12 -18.50
CA PHE A 295 13.90 -6.67 -18.53
C PHE A 295 14.02 -6.10 -19.94
N ASP A 296 13.91 -6.94 -20.97
CA ASP A 296 13.95 -6.49 -22.37
C ASP A 296 12.70 -5.66 -22.66
N LYS A 297 12.85 -4.33 -22.64
CA LYS A 297 11.77 -3.43 -23.06
C LYS A 297 11.59 -3.57 -24.56
N VAL A 298 10.40 -3.93 -25.01
CA VAL A 298 10.04 -3.82 -26.42
C VAL A 298 10.18 -2.34 -26.80
N PRO A 299 11.01 -1.98 -27.80
CA PRO A 299 11.11 -0.61 -28.25
C PRO A 299 9.73 -0.13 -28.69
N THR A 300 9.25 0.97 -28.11
CA THR A 300 7.95 1.57 -28.44
C THR A 300 7.82 1.90 -29.93
N ASP A 301 8.93 2.10 -30.65
CA ASP A 301 8.97 2.31 -32.10
C ASP A 301 8.66 1.06 -32.95
N LYS A 302 8.65 -0.14 -32.34
CA LYS A 302 8.37 -1.41 -33.05
C LYS A 302 6.92 -1.88 -32.93
N MET A 303 6.06 -1.16 -32.23
CA MET A 303 4.59 -1.35 -32.32
C MET A 303 3.99 -0.64 -33.55
N LYS A 304 4.72 -0.57 -34.67
CA LYS A 304 4.06 -0.42 -35.97
C LYS A 304 3.43 -1.77 -36.30
N VAL A 305 2.13 -1.85 -36.10
CA VAL A 305 1.27 -2.94 -36.60
C VAL A 305 1.71 -3.24 -38.03
N LYS A 306 2.32 -4.42 -38.23
CA LYS A 306 2.53 -4.95 -39.57
C LYS A 306 1.14 -5.19 -40.14
N ASN A 307 0.70 -4.33 -41.05
CA ASN A 307 -0.43 -4.60 -41.91
C ASN A 307 -0.12 -5.87 -42.72
N TYR A 308 -0.60 -7.01 -42.23
CA TYR A 308 -0.77 -8.19 -43.05
C TYR A 308 -2.08 -8.03 -43.83
N LEU A 309 -2.00 -7.34 -44.97
CA LEU A 309 -2.94 -7.52 -46.06
C LEU A 309 -2.26 -8.39 -47.12
N ALA A 310 -2.55 -9.67 -47.04
CA ALA A 310 -2.46 -10.62 -48.14
C ALA A 310 -3.49 -11.71 -47.83
N VAL A 311 -4.72 -11.56 -48.32
CA VAL A 311 -5.27 -12.18 -49.55
C VAL A 311 -6.50 -11.36 -49.93
#